data_AF-A0A1R1AU89-F1
#
_entry.id   AF-A0A1R1AU89-F1
#
_cell.length_a   1.000
_cell.length_b   1.000
_cell.length_c   1.000
_cell.angle_alpha   90.00
_cell.angle_beta   90.00
_cell.angle_gamma   90.00
#
_symmetry.space_group_name_H-M   'P 1'
#
loop_
_entity.id
_entity.type
_entity.pdbx_description
1 polymer ?
#
loop_
_entity_poly.entity_id
_entity_poly.type
_entity_poly.pdbx_seq_one_letter_code
_entity_poly.pdbx_strand_id
1 'polypeptide(L)'
;MYGQNLIHESCKKSNVPYEFIPEFEYTKPGTSYKILSPDIIVRLGSKLLVVECKAQRINYTGSIINGDMNSIEADRVKMTVKPMKQLYTRMTELLNGASEEVKFDGINELFLIVVNQGVFPVLKPLHDKTLEDWKQLEGINIETNLYVMDVEELEMLASIIEKQKPIFGILKHKNHFKYAPIKNFLSKQHRTLKRPQILSEALDKLSELSEERFI
;
A
#
# COMPACT_ATOMS: atom_id res chain seq x y z
N MET A 1 -3.34 9.66 -7.90
CA MET A 1 -3.94 10.90 -7.35
C MET A 1 -4.69 10.72 -6.01
N TYR A 2 -5.79 9.95 -5.89
CA TYR A 2 -6.52 9.85 -4.59
C TYR A 2 -5.64 9.40 -3.41
N GLY A 3 -5.02 8.22 -3.51
CA GLY A 3 -4.16 7.68 -2.45
C GLY A 3 -2.95 8.58 -2.13
N GLN A 4 -2.34 9.18 -3.16
CA GLN A 4 -1.24 10.14 -3.01
C GLN A 4 -1.66 11.35 -2.16
N ASN A 5 -2.76 12.01 -2.51
CA ASN A 5 -3.24 13.19 -1.78
C ASN A 5 -3.60 12.85 -0.34
N LEU A 6 -4.28 11.71 -0.15
CA LEU A 6 -4.67 11.22 1.16
C LEU A 6 -3.47 11.01 2.09
N ILE A 7 -2.43 10.32 1.61
CA ILE A 7 -1.24 10.03 2.41
C ILE A 7 -0.40 11.30 2.60
N HIS A 8 -0.24 12.13 1.57
CA HIS A 8 0.49 13.39 1.68
C HIS A 8 -0.10 14.32 2.74
N GLU A 9 -1.41 14.54 2.73
CA GLU A 9 -2.08 15.37 3.73
C GLU A 9 -2.02 14.75 5.13
N SER A 10 -2.11 13.43 5.24
CA SER A 10 -1.95 12.73 6.51
C SER A 10 -0.53 12.88 7.08
N CYS A 11 0.51 12.85 6.24
CA CYS A 11 1.89 13.09 6.67
C CYS A 11 2.06 14.53 7.17
N LYS A 12 1.52 15.53 6.44
CA LYS A 12 1.61 16.94 6.82
C LYS A 12 0.93 17.27 8.15
N LYS A 13 -0.16 16.57 8.48
CA LYS A 13 -0.92 16.75 9.73
C LYS A 13 -0.35 15.93 10.89
N SER A 14 0.61 15.04 10.63
CA SER A 14 1.21 14.19 11.66
C SER A 14 2.20 14.98 12.53
N ASN A 15 2.26 14.63 13.81
CA ASN A 15 3.34 15.07 14.70
C ASN A 15 4.61 14.21 14.55
N VAL A 16 4.55 13.13 13.77
CA VAL A 16 5.71 12.30 13.41
C VAL A 16 6.33 12.90 12.14
N PRO A 17 7.67 13.05 12.06
CA PRO A 17 8.33 13.73 10.95
C PRO A 17 8.43 12.81 9.72
N TYR A 18 7.27 12.47 9.15
CA TYR A 18 7.18 11.75 7.90
C TYR A 18 7.58 12.65 6.74
N GLU A 19 8.43 12.13 5.86
CA GLU A 19 8.77 12.76 4.59
C GLU A 19 8.00 12.06 3.48
N PHE A 20 7.05 12.76 2.87
CA PHE A 20 6.36 12.30 1.68
C PHE A 20 7.21 12.61 0.44
N ILE A 21 7.52 11.59 -0.35
CA ILE A 21 8.26 11.72 -1.60
C ILE A 21 7.25 11.56 -2.74
N PRO A 22 6.99 12.63 -3.54
CA PRO A 22 6.09 12.56 -4.68
C PRO A 22 6.53 11.54 -5.73
N GLU A 23 5.60 11.09 -6.57
CA GLU A 23 5.94 10.27 -7.74
C GLU A 23 6.88 11.03 -8.67
N PHE A 24 7.88 10.33 -9.21
CA PHE A 24 8.91 10.90 -10.08
C PHE A 24 9.32 9.89 -11.16
N GLU A 25 9.89 10.38 -12.25
CA GLU A 25 10.44 9.54 -13.30
C GLU A 25 11.92 9.23 -13.03
N TYR A 26 12.35 8.02 -13.33
CA TYR A 26 13.76 7.65 -13.30
C TYR A 26 14.13 6.79 -14.51
N THR A 27 15.43 6.74 -14.82
CA THR A 27 15.93 5.94 -15.94
C THR A 27 16.11 4.51 -15.46
N LYS A 28 15.49 3.54 -16.14
CA LYS A 28 15.67 2.14 -15.81
C LYS A 28 17.15 1.73 -16.02
N PRO A 29 17.80 1.07 -15.03
CA PRO A 29 19.21 0.70 -15.13
C PRO A 29 19.58 -0.05 -16.42
N GLY A 30 20.69 0.36 -17.04
CA GLY A 30 21.19 -0.24 -18.28
C GLY A 30 20.35 0.08 -19.52
N THR A 31 19.43 1.04 -19.45
CA THR A 31 18.57 1.44 -20.59
C THR A 31 18.42 2.96 -20.66
N SER A 32 17.84 3.46 -21.74
CA SER A 32 17.40 4.87 -21.87
C SER A 32 15.92 5.08 -21.51
N TYR A 33 15.21 4.02 -21.12
CA TYR A 33 13.77 4.09 -20.87
C TYR A 33 13.48 4.77 -19.52
N LYS A 34 12.62 5.80 -19.56
CA LYS A 34 12.05 6.43 -18.37
C LYS A 34 10.87 5.62 -17.87
N ILE A 35 10.83 5.42 -16.55
CA ILE A 35 9.73 4.75 -15.85
C ILE A 35 9.37 5.53 -14.60
N LEU A 36 8.10 5.44 -14.20
CA LEU A 36 7.60 6.07 -12.98
C LEU A 36 8.00 5.25 -11.75
N SER A 37 8.33 5.97 -10.67
CA SER A 37 8.46 5.43 -9.32
C SER A 37 7.12 4.90 -8.80
N PRO A 38 7.11 4.17 -7.67
CA PRO A 38 5.86 3.77 -7.01
C PRO A 38 4.96 4.97 -6.69
N ASP A 39 3.63 4.74 -6.68
CA ASP A 39 2.65 5.82 -6.53
C ASP A 39 2.86 6.67 -5.26
N ILE A 40 3.25 6.04 -4.15
CA ILE A 40 3.41 6.70 -2.85
C ILE A 40 4.68 6.19 -2.19
N ILE A 41 5.54 7.12 -1.75
CA ILE A 41 6.71 6.80 -0.94
C ILE A 41 6.69 7.72 0.29
N VAL A 42 6.83 7.12 1.47
CA VAL A 42 6.93 7.83 2.74
C VAL A 42 8.14 7.35 3.51
N ARG A 43 9.03 8.28 3.87
CA ARG A 43 10.24 8.02 4.66
C ARG A 43 10.06 8.44 6.11
N LEU A 44 10.64 7.67 7.02
CA LEU A 44 10.86 8.05 8.42
C LEU A 44 12.22 7.51 8.89
N GLY A 45 13.22 8.39 8.90
CA GLY A 45 14.60 7.99 9.20
C GLY A 45 15.12 6.95 8.20
N SER A 46 15.44 5.75 8.69
CA SER A 46 15.95 4.62 7.89
C SER A 46 14.87 3.69 7.33
N LYS A 47 13.58 4.04 7.51
CA LYS A 47 12.45 3.21 7.07
C LYS A 47 11.72 3.84 5.89
N LEU A 48 11.31 3.02 4.92
CA LEU A 48 10.42 3.42 3.83
C LEU A 48 9.11 2.64 3.87
N LEU A 49 8.01 3.37 3.70
CA LEU A 49 6.71 2.85 3.34
C LEU A 49 6.49 3.16 1.86
N VAL A 50 6.24 2.14 1.04
CA VAL A 50 6.12 2.27 -0.40
C VAL A 50 4.82 1.61 -0.82
N VAL A 51 3.96 2.35 -1.53
CA VAL A 51 2.63 1.86 -1.94
C VAL A 51 2.48 1.93 -3.45
N GLU A 52 1.99 0.83 -4.02
CA GLU A 52 1.55 0.74 -5.41
C GLU A 52 0.02 0.56 -5.44
N CYS A 53 -0.68 1.48 -6.09
CA CYS A 53 -2.13 1.48 -6.24
C CYS A 53 -2.52 0.84 -7.58
N LYS A 54 -3.40 -0.17 -7.54
CA LYS A 54 -3.91 -0.88 -8.71
C LYS A 54 -5.43 -0.88 -8.75
N ALA A 55 -6.00 -0.60 -9.92
CA ALA A 55 -7.43 -0.69 -10.14
C ALA A 55 -7.90 -2.14 -10.41
N GLN A 56 -7.49 -3.10 -9.58
CA GLN A 56 -7.82 -4.52 -9.74
C GLN A 56 -8.96 -4.94 -8.81
N ARG A 57 -9.79 -5.86 -9.30
CA ARG A 57 -10.86 -6.53 -8.56
C ARG A 57 -10.89 -8.01 -8.91
N ILE A 58 -11.48 -8.81 -8.03
CA ILE A 58 -11.73 -10.24 -8.24
C ILE A 58 -12.76 -10.42 -9.36
N ASN A 59 -12.57 -11.45 -10.19
CA ASN A 59 -13.56 -11.88 -11.15
C ASN A 59 -14.79 -12.44 -10.42
N TYR A 60 -15.88 -11.67 -10.42
CA TYR A 60 -17.10 -12.03 -9.73
C TYR A 60 -17.71 -13.33 -10.25
N THR A 61 -17.84 -13.49 -11.56
CA THR A 61 -18.45 -14.70 -12.13
C THR A 61 -17.56 -15.93 -11.97
N GLY A 62 -16.29 -15.83 -12.36
CA GLY A 62 -15.37 -16.97 -12.33
C GLY A 62 -14.99 -17.40 -10.92
N SER A 63 -14.48 -16.45 -10.13
CA SER A 63 -13.87 -16.77 -8.83
C SER A 63 -14.87 -16.80 -7.69
N ILE A 64 -15.90 -15.94 -7.71
CA ILE A 64 -16.85 -15.82 -6.60
C ILE A 64 -18.08 -16.71 -6.81
N ILE A 65 -18.76 -16.62 -7.96
CA ILE A 65 -19.97 -17.41 -8.21
C ILE A 65 -19.62 -18.86 -8.54
N ASN A 66 -18.76 -19.08 -9.53
CA ASN A 66 -18.48 -20.42 -10.04
C ASN A 66 -17.43 -21.18 -9.23
N GLY A 67 -16.64 -20.48 -8.40
CA GLY A 67 -15.55 -21.09 -7.63
C GLY A 67 -14.49 -21.75 -8.51
N ASP A 68 -14.29 -21.24 -9.74
CA ASP A 68 -13.34 -21.82 -10.69
C ASP A 68 -11.89 -21.59 -10.20
N MET A 69 -11.17 -22.68 -9.96
CA MET A 69 -9.83 -22.64 -9.38
C MET A 69 -8.82 -21.91 -10.28
N ASN A 70 -8.99 -21.96 -11.60
CA ASN A 70 -8.13 -21.24 -12.53
C ASN A 70 -8.37 -19.73 -12.44
N SER A 71 -9.63 -19.30 -12.36
CA SER A 71 -10.02 -17.91 -12.15
C SER A 71 -9.51 -17.38 -10.80
N ILE A 72 -9.64 -18.18 -9.72
CA ILE A 72 -9.15 -17.82 -8.38
C ILE A 72 -7.63 -17.63 -8.40
N GLU A 73 -6.90 -18.54 -9.05
CA GLU A 73 -5.45 -18.45 -9.18
C GLU A 73 -5.04 -17.24 -10.02
N ALA A 74 -5.73 -16.98 -11.14
CA ALA A 74 -5.49 -15.82 -11.97
C ALA A 74 -5.70 -14.51 -11.19
N ASP A 75 -6.77 -14.42 -10.40
CA ASP A 75 -7.02 -13.26 -9.54
C ASP A 75 -5.98 -13.09 -8.44
N ARG A 76 -5.56 -14.18 -7.78
CA ARG A 76 -4.47 -14.17 -6.79
C ARG A 76 -3.22 -13.55 -7.41
N VAL A 77 -2.75 -14.12 -8.53
CA VAL A 77 -1.54 -13.64 -9.21
C VAL A 77 -1.67 -12.19 -9.67
N LYS A 78 -2.83 -11.82 -10.22
CA LYS A 78 -3.12 -10.47 -10.73
C LYS A 78 -3.16 -9.42 -9.62
N MET A 79 -3.71 -9.74 -8.45
CA MET A 79 -3.95 -8.79 -7.36
C MET A 79 -2.84 -8.75 -6.31
N THR A 80 -2.07 -9.84 -6.15
CA THR A 80 -1.05 -9.94 -5.09
C THR A 80 0.36 -10.11 -5.64
N VAL A 81 0.59 -11.04 -6.58
CA VAL A 81 1.94 -11.43 -7.01
C VAL A 81 2.54 -10.47 -8.03
N LYS A 82 1.87 -10.27 -9.16
CA LYS A 82 2.34 -9.38 -10.24
C LYS A 82 2.61 -7.95 -9.77
N PRO A 83 1.68 -7.28 -9.06
CA PRO A 83 1.93 -5.91 -8.60
C PRO A 83 3.03 -5.85 -7.53
N MET A 84 3.13 -6.85 -6.64
CA MET A 84 4.22 -6.88 -5.66
C MET A 84 5.58 -7.07 -6.33
N LYS A 85 5.67 -7.96 -7.33
CA LYS A 85 6.90 -8.13 -8.13
C LYS A 85 7.31 -6.83 -8.81
N GLN A 86 6.36 -6.12 -9.41
CA GLN A 86 6.63 -4.81 -10.02
C GLN A 86 7.16 -3.81 -8.98
N LEU A 87 6.47 -3.69 -7.85
CA LEU A 87 6.85 -2.78 -6.76
C LEU A 87 8.24 -3.11 -6.22
N TYR A 88 8.52 -4.40 -6.00
CA TYR A 88 9.80 -4.89 -5.52
C TYR A 88 10.92 -4.59 -6.52
N THR A 89 10.73 -4.89 -7.81
CA THR A 89 11.72 -4.59 -8.85
C THR A 89 12.04 -3.10 -8.92
N ARG A 90 11.03 -2.23 -8.85
CA ARG A 90 11.23 -0.78 -8.82
C ARG A 90 12.06 -0.34 -7.62
N MET A 91 11.74 -0.86 -6.43
CA MET A 91 12.52 -0.55 -5.23
C MET A 91 13.95 -1.09 -5.29
N THR A 92 14.18 -2.27 -5.87
CA THR A 92 15.52 -2.78 -6.14
C THR A 92 16.32 -1.81 -7.02
N GLU A 93 15.73 -1.32 -8.11
CA GLU A 93 16.38 -0.36 -9.01
C GLU A 93 16.71 0.95 -8.28
N LEU A 94 15.74 1.50 -7.56
CA LEU A 94 15.90 2.77 -6.82
C LEU A 94 16.93 2.70 -5.71
N LEU A 95 16.94 1.61 -4.93
CA LEU A 95 17.94 1.39 -3.86
C LEU A 95 19.35 1.18 -4.41
N ASN A 96 19.47 0.71 -5.65
CA ASN A 96 20.73 0.60 -6.38
C ASN A 96 21.12 1.88 -7.14
N GLY A 97 20.46 3.01 -6.85
CA GLY A 97 20.86 4.32 -7.35
C GLY A 97 20.33 4.67 -8.73
N ALA A 98 19.24 4.06 -9.19
CA ALA A 98 18.64 4.38 -10.50
C ALA A 98 18.08 5.81 -10.61
N SER A 99 17.89 6.52 -9.49
CA SER A 99 17.45 7.91 -9.46
C SER A 99 18.59 8.86 -9.06
N GLU A 100 18.74 9.94 -9.83
CA GLU A 100 19.64 11.05 -9.49
C GLU A 100 18.99 12.04 -8.54
N GLU A 101 17.68 12.25 -8.66
CA GLU A 101 16.91 13.27 -7.93
C GLU A 101 16.58 12.83 -6.50
N VAL A 102 16.27 11.55 -6.30
CA VAL A 102 15.87 11.01 -5.00
C VAL A 102 16.86 9.94 -4.57
N LYS A 103 17.52 10.16 -3.43
CA LYS A 103 18.49 9.23 -2.85
C LYS A 103 17.89 8.49 -1.67
N PHE A 104 18.08 7.18 -1.67
CA PHE A 104 17.59 6.27 -0.61
C PHE A 104 18.73 5.78 0.29
N ASP A 105 19.76 6.60 0.47
CA ASP A 105 20.89 6.28 1.33
C ASP A 105 20.45 6.14 2.80
N GLY A 106 21.01 5.14 3.49
CA GLY A 106 20.73 4.86 4.90
C GLY A 106 19.39 4.17 5.17
N ILE A 107 18.65 3.73 4.13
CA ILE A 107 17.46 2.91 4.30
C ILE A 107 17.84 1.47 4.65
N ASN A 108 17.25 0.94 5.72
CA ASN A 108 17.51 -0.41 6.22
C ASN A 108 16.24 -1.25 6.45
N GLU A 109 15.05 -0.66 6.27
CA GLU A 109 13.78 -1.36 6.40
C GLU A 109 12.76 -0.84 5.37
N LEU A 110 12.11 -1.75 4.66
CA LEU A 110 11.07 -1.47 3.67
C LEU A 110 9.74 -2.08 4.07
N PHE A 111 8.67 -1.36 3.76
CA PHE A 111 7.28 -1.80 3.90
C PHE A 111 6.61 -1.57 2.55
N LEU A 112 6.49 -2.63 1.77
CA LEU A 112 5.92 -2.61 0.43
C LEU A 112 4.43 -3.00 0.51
N ILE A 113 3.57 -2.14 -0.01
CA ILE A 113 2.12 -2.32 0.04
C ILE A 113 1.55 -2.24 -1.36
N VAL A 114 0.79 -3.26 -1.76
CA VAL A 114 -0.08 -3.17 -2.93
C VAL A 114 -1.48 -2.84 -2.47
N VAL A 115 -2.05 -1.74 -2.98
CA VAL A 115 -3.44 -1.34 -2.73
C VAL A 115 -4.28 -1.66 -3.96
N ASN A 116 -5.37 -2.40 -3.78
CA ASN A 116 -6.33 -2.73 -4.83
C ASN A 116 -7.70 -2.08 -4.58
N GLN A 117 -8.57 -2.02 -5.60
CA GLN A 117 -9.97 -1.57 -5.43
C GLN A 117 -10.86 -2.57 -4.65
N GLY A 118 -10.33 -3.75 -4.35
CA GLY A 118 -10.91 -4.71 -3.41
C GLY A 118 -9.83 -5.67 -2.93
N VAL A 119 -10.07 -6.36 -1.83
CA VAL A 119 -9.09 -7.27 -1.24
C VAL A 119 -9.23 -8.69 -1.80
N PHE A 120 -8.10 -9.32 -2.15
CA PHE A 120 -8.09 -10.77 -2.40
C PHE A 120 -8.17 -11.50 -1.05
N PRO A 121 -9.12 -12.44 -0.85
CA PRO A 121 -9.36 -13.07 0.44
C PRO A 121 -8.11 -13.70 1.06
N VAL A 122 -7.91 -13.47 2.36
CA VAL A 122 -6.85 -14.12 3.14
C VAL A 122 -7.32 -15.51 3.58
N LEU A 123 -7.39 -16.43 2.61
CA LEU A 123 -7.61 -17.86 2.88
C LEU A 123 -6.26 -18.55 2.99
N LYS A 124 -6.05 -19.32 4.07
CA LYS A 124 -4.74 -19.90 4.42
C LYS A 124 -4.00 -20.54 3.23
N PRO A 125 -4.62 -21.45 2.43
CA PRO A 125 -3.91 -22.08 1.29
C PRO A 125 -3.44 -21.08 0.23
N LEU A 126 -4.28 -20.10 -0.11
CA LEU A 126 -3.97 -19.09 -1.13
C LEU A 126 -2.97 -18.05 -0.62
N HIS A 127 -3.04 -17.74 0.67
CA HIS A 127 -2.11 -16.84 1.33
C HIS A 127 -0.73 -17.48 1.43
N ASP A 128 -0.63 -18.74 1.85
CA ASP A 128 0.65 -19.46 1.94
C ASP A 128 1.32 -19.55 0.55
N LYS A 129 0.55 -19.85 -0.52
CA LYS A 129 1.05 -19.80 -1.90
C LYS A 129 1.54 -18.42 -2.35
N THR A 130 0.85 -17.36 -1.91
CA THR A 130 1.30 -15.97 -2.18
C THR A 130 2.61 -15.66 -1.46
N LEU A 131 2.76 -16.12 -0.21
CA LEU A 131 4.02 -15.97 0.52
C LEU A 131 5.16 -16.76 -0.13
N GLU A 132 4.88 -17.94 -0.70
CA GLU A 132 5.86 -18.72 -1.46
C GLU A 132 6.35 -17.97 -2.71
N ASP A 133 5.43 -17.38 -3.49
CA ASP A 133 5.79 -16.56 -4.66
C ASP A 133 6.62 -15.34 -4.26
N TRP A 134 6.26 -14.69 -3.15
CA TRP A 134 6.99 -13.52 -2.64
C TRP A 134 8.37 -13.87 -2.09
N LYS A 135 8.59 -15.07 -1.56
CA LYS A 135 9.92 -15.53 -1.15
C LYS A 135 10.91 -15.68 -2.31
N GLN A 136 10.41 -15.80 -3.54
CA GLN A 136 11.26 -15.85 -4.75
C GLN A 136 11.71 -14.46 -5.21
N LEU A 137 11.32 -13.38 -4.52
CA LEU A 137 11.77 -12.03 -4.84
C LEU A 137 13.18 -11.80 -4.29
N GLU A 138 14.11 -11.43 -5.17
CA GLU A 138 15.53 -11.25 -4.86
C GLU A 138 16.01 -9.85 -5.26
N GLY A 139 17.13 -9.41 -4.68
CA GLY A 139 17.81 -8.16 -5.06
C GLY A 139 17.70 -7.01 -4.05
N ILE A 140 16.93 -7.16 -2.97
CA ILE A 140 16.90 -6.21 -1.85
C ILE A 140 17.56 -6.88 -0.64
N ASN A 141 18.64 -6.28 -0.13
CA ASN A 141 19.46 -6.82 0.97
C ASN A 141 19.15 -6.19 2.34
N ILE A 142 17.93 -5.68 2.51
CA ILE A 142 17.47 -5.03 3.74
C ILE A 142 16.14 -5.63 4.19
N GLU A 143 15.78 -5.44 5.47
CA GLU A 143 14.55 -6.00 6.02
C GLU A 143 13.34 -5.51 5.21
N THR A 144 12.54 -6.44 4.66
CA THR A 144 11.45 -6.11 3.74
C THR A 144 10.16 -6.79 4.17
N ASN A 145 9.12 -5.97 4.38
CA ASN A 145 7.80 -6.39 4.81
C ASN A 145 6.79 -6.17 3.67
N LEU A 146 5.97 -7.17 3.37
CA LEU A 146 5.11 -7.19 2.19
C LEU A 146 3.63 -7.28 2.60
N TYR A 147 2.80 -6.38 2.07
CA TYR A 147 1.37 -6.32 2.38
C TYR A 147 0.52 -6.12 1.13
N VAL A 148 -0.72 -6.58 1.21
CA VAL A 148 -1.78 -6.24 0.25
C VAL A 148 -2.92 -5.64 1.05
N MET A 149 -3.47 -4.54 0.55
CA MET A 149 -4.56 -3.80 1.15
C MET A 149 -5.64 -3.47 0.11
N ASP A 150 -6.84 -3.14 0.56
CA ASP A 150 -7.80 -2.38 -0.25
C ASP A 150 -7.73 -0.86 0.04
N VAL A 151 -8.57 -0.10 -0.66
CA VAL A 151 -8.64 1.37 -0.50
C VAL A 151 -9.08 1.76 0.91
N GLU A 152 -10.02 1.04 1.52
CA GLU A 152 -10.49 1.34 2.88
C GLU A 152 -9.36 1.12 3.91
N GLU A 153 -8.58 0.05 3.76
CA GLU A 153 -7.40 -0.22 4.57
C GLU A 153 -6.31 0.85 4.38
N LEU A 154 -6.16 1.43 3.18
CA LEU A 154 -5.29 2.59 2.95
C LEU A 154 -5.80 3.84 3.69
N GLU A 155 -7.12 4.07 3.75
CA GLU A 155 -7.71 5.17 4.52
C GLU A 155 -7.49 5.00 6.03
N MET A 156 -7.58 3.77 6.53
CA MET A 156 -7.21 3.45 7.90
C MET A 156 -5.73 3.72 8.15
N LEU A 157 -4.85 3.34 7.21
CA LEU A 157 -3.41 3.60 7.29
C LEU A 157 -3.12 5.11 7.35
N ALA A 158 -3.77 5.88 6.48
CA ALA A 158 -3.69 7.34 6.45
C ALA A 158 -4.11 7.94 7.80
N SER A 159 -5.19 7.43 8.41
CA SER A 159 -5.62 7.90 9.73
C SER A 159 -4.58 7.62 10.81
N ILE A 160 -3.88 6.49 10.74
CA ILE A 160 -2.84 6.14 11.70
C ILE A 160 -1.64 7.06 11.52
N ILE A 161 -1.22 7.29 10.26
CA ILE A 161 -0.15 8.24 9.94
C ILE A 161 -0.47 9.64 10.49
N GLU A 162 -1.70 10.12 10.30
CA GLU A 162 -2.14 11.44 10.77
C GLU A 162 -2.13 11.55 12.30
N LYS A 163 -2.60 10.53 13.03
CA LYS A 163 -3.01 10.67 14.45
C LYS A 163 -2.18 9.91 15.46
N GLN A 164 -1.34 8.97 15.04
CA GLN A 164 -0.71 8.00 15.94
C GLN A 164 0.81 7.98 15.84
N LYS A 165 1.40 7.08 16.66
CA LYS A 165 2.82 6.73 16.65
C LYS A 165 3.27 6.19 15.28
N PRO A 166 4.59 6.10 15.02
CA PRO A 166 5.13 5.58 13.77
C PRO A 166 4.48 4.27 13.28
N ILE A 167 3.85 4.33 12.11
CA ILE A 167 3.11 3.23 11.46
C ILE A 167 3.90 1.93 11.32
N PHE A 168 5.21 2.02 11.16
CA PHE A 168 6.10 0.88 10.96
C PHE A 168 6.01 -0.17 12.07
N GLY A 169 5.87 0.25 13.33
CA GLY A 169 5.70 -0.68 14.45
C GLY A 169 4.38 -1.46 14.38
N ILE A 170 3.32 -0.81 13.91
CA ILE A 170 1.99 -1.42 13.75
C ILE A 170 2.01 -2.45 12.62
N LEU A 171 2.63 -2.11 11.48
CA LEU A 171 2.80 -3.02 10.36
C LEU A 171 3.69 -4.22 10.72
N LYS A 172 4.79 -4.00 11.44
CA LYS A 172 5.63 -5.09 11.93
C LYS A 172 4.87 -6.04 12.85
N HIS A 173 4.06 -5.50 13.77
CA HIS A 173 3.20 -6.29 14.63
C HIS A 173 2.14 -7.09 13.85
N LYS A 174 1.63 -6.57 12.72
CA LYS A 174 0.70 -7.29 11.84
C LYS A 174 1.28 -8.61 11.31
N ASN A 175 2.59 -8.74 11.18
CA ASN A 175 3.22 -9.97 10.69
C ASN A 175 2.98 -11.18 11.62
N HIS A 176 2.77 -10.95 12.91
CA HIS A 176 2.37 -12.01 13.86
C HIS A 176 0.94 -12.51 13.65
N PHE A 177 0.13 -11.78 12.87
CA PHE A 177 -1.25 -12.10 12.54
C PHE A 177 -1.43 -12.29 11.04
N LYS A 178 -0.57 -13.09 10.40
CA LYS A 178 -0.51 -13.24 8.92
C LYS A 178 -1.86 -13.58 8.27
N TYR A 179 -2.68 -14.41 8.92
CA TYR A 179 -4.01 -14.80 8.39
C TYR A 179 -5.16 -13.85 8.76
N ALA A 180 -4.90 -12.81 9.55
CA ALA A 180 -5.91 -11.78 9.81
C ALA A 180 -5.90 -10.76 8.66
N PRO A 181 -7.06 -10.42 8.07
CA PRO A 181 -7.17 -9.24 7.21
C PRO A 181 -6.67 -7.98 7.93
N ILE A 182 -6.09 -7.03 7.19
CA ILE A 182 -5.49 -5.83 7.78
C ILE A 182 -6.55 -4.98 8.48
N LYS A 183 -7.71 -4.80 7.86
CA LYS A 183 -8.87 -4.13 8.44
C LYS A 183 -9.22 -4.69 9.82
N ASN A 184 -9.28 -6.02 9.93
CA ASN A 184 -9.63 -6.70 11.19
C ASN A 184 -8.54 -6.52 12.25
N PHE A 185 -7.26 -6.57 11.84
CA PHE A 185 -6.14 -6.30 12.74
C PHE A 185 -6.18 -4.85 13.25
N LEU A 186 -6.28 -3.87 12.35
CA LEU A 186 -6.31 -2.46 12.70
C LEU A 186 -7.53 -2.10 13.56
N SER A 187 -8.71 -2.64 13.24
CA SER A 187 -9.93 -2.41 14.04
C SER A 187 -9.84 -2.96 15.45
N LYS A 188 -9.10 -4.07 15.66
CA LYS A 188 -8.86 -4.62 16.99
C LYS A 188 -7.86 -3.79 17.80
N GLN A 189 -6.80 -3.30 17.16
CA GLN A 189 -5.78 -2.48 17.81
C GLN A 189 -6.26 -1.04 18.05
N HIS A 190 -7.14 -0.53 17.19
CA HIS A 190 -7.60 0.86 17.17
C HIS A 190 -9.12 0.93 16.98
N ARG A 191 -9.88 0.51 18.00
CA ARG A 191 -11.35 0.46 17.95
C ARG A 191 -12.02 1.79 17.62
N THR A 192 -11.36 2.91 17.93
CA THR A 192 -11.88 4.27 17.74
C THR A 192 -11.09 5.03 16.68
N LEU A 193 -10.59 4.34 15.65
CA LEU A 193 -9.87 4.99 14.56
C LEU A 193 -10.81 5.96 13.83
N LYS A 194 -10.55 7.25 13.98
CA LYS A 194 -11.34 8.32 13.35
C LYS A 194 -10.82 8.55 11.94
N ARG A 195 -11.70 8.71 10.94
CA ARG A 195 -11.32 9.06 9.56
C ARG A 195 -10.25 10.17 9.48
N PRO A 196 -9.32 10.10 8.52
CA PRO A 196 -8.41 11.21 8.23
C PRO A 196 -9.19 12.52 8.07
N GLN A 197 -8.60 13.63 8.50
CA GLN A 197 -9.31 14.91 8.49
C GLN A 197 -9.72 15.31 7.06
N ILE A 198 -8.88 15.04 6.05
CA ILE A 198 -9.22 15.31 4.65
C ILE A 198 -10.50 14.60 4.18
N LEU A 199 -10.75 13.39 4.65
CA LEU A 199 -11.99 12.65 4.33
C LEU A 199 -13.18 13.16 5.14
N SER A 200 -12.93 13.62 6.36
CA SER A 200 -13.97 14.23 7.20
C SER A 200 -14.46 15.53 6.55
N GLU A 201 -13.54 16.42 6.18
CA GLU A 201 -13.84 17.68 5.47
C GLU A 201 -14.54 17.44 4.12
N ALA A 202 -14.15 16.39 3.39
CA ALA A 202 -14.81 16.04 2.12
C ALA A 202 -16.26 15.57 2.34
N LEU A 203 -16.53 14.81 3.41
CA LEU A 203 -17.87 14.36 3.75
C LEU A 203 -18.77 15.50 4.21
N ASP A 204 -18.23 16.44 5.00
CA ASP A 204 -18.97 17.61 5.46
C ASP A 204 -19.42 18.45 4.26
N LYS A 205 -18.51 18.76 3.32
CA LYS A 205 -18.82 19.46 2.06
C LYS A 205 -19.84 18.72 1.19
N LEU A 206 -19.74 17.40 1.13
CA LEU A 206 -20.66 16.59 0.32
C LEU A 206 -22.07 16.59 0.93
N SER A 207 -22.16 16.66 2.26
CA SER A 207 -23.42 16.80 2.98
C SER A 207 -24.07 18.16 2.70
N GLU A 208 -23.30 19.25 2.77
CA GLU A 208 -23.76 20.61 2.42
C GLU A 208 -24.32 20.68 0.99
N LEU A 209 -23.57 20.15 0.00
CA LEU A 209 -24.00 20.12 -1.40
C LEU A 209 -25.25 19.25 -1.64
N SER A 210 -25.47 18.23 -0.80
CA SER A 210 -26.66 17.39 -0.91
C SER A 210 -27.91 18.11 -0.42
N GLU A 211 -27.79 18.96 0.62
CA GLU A 211 -28.89 19.76 1.14
C GLU A 211 -29.31 20.86 0.16
N GLU A 212 -28.35 21.50 -0.53
CA GLU A 212 -28.63 22.52 -1.56
C GLU A 212 -29.39 22.00 -2.79
N ARG A 213 -29.31 20.70 -3.10
CA ARG A 213 -30.02 20.08 -4.24
C ARG A 213 -31.47 19.71 -3.95
N PHE A 214 -31.91 19.80 -2.70
CA PHE A 214 -33.29 19.51 -2.28
C PHE A 214 -34.07 20.76 -1.85
N ILE A 215 -33.58 21.96 -2.19
CA ILE A 215 -34.28 23.26 -2.03
C ILE A 215 -34.69 23.80 -3.40
#